data_AF-A0ABD6EY28-F1
#
_entry.id   AF-A0ABD6EY28-F1
#
_cell.length_a   1.000
_cell.length_b   1.000
_cell.length_c   1.000
_cell.angle_alpha   90.00
_cell.angle_beta   90.00
_cell.angle_gamma   90.00
#
_symmetry.space_group_name_H-M   'P 1'
#
loop_
_entity.id
_entity.type
_entity.pdbx_description
1 polymer ?
#
loop_
_entity_poly.entity_id
_entity_poly.type
_entity_poly.pdbx_seq_one_letter_code
_entity_poly.pdbx_strand_id
1 'polypeptide(L)'
;MFQFAPTFSYVLRSGCDAHLSKIQPAYESYLATDATFLFDTAAMCFATMRGGPIWSFLFYTANLFFSFTGPVVIYILLIYAAFLEQFPIVEHFTTQFIGLISFVFATTSLLLCIPMGTSFGTLLQYASQASITQILMFFIVFFFFVYG
;
A
#
# COMPACT_ATOMS: atom_id res chain seq x y z
N MET A 1 -17.33 -4.39 9.04
CA MET A 1 -16.85 -5.31 7.98
C MET A 1 -15.36 -5.15 7.64
N PHE A 2 -14.67 -4.06 8.01
CA PHE A 2 -13.26 -3.79 7.66
C PHE A 2 -12.18 -4.59 8.42
N GLN A 3 -12.54 -5.40 9.43
CA GLN A 3 -11.58 -6.03 10.34
C GLN A 3 -11.05 -7.40 9.86
N PHE A 4 -11.64 -7.98 8.81
CA PHE A 4 -11.31 -9.32 8.31
C PHE A 4 -10.10 -9.36 7.37
N ALA A 5 -9.83 -8.28 6.63
CA ALA A 5 -8.71 -8.22 5.69
C ALA A 5 -7.34 -8.43 6.37
N PRO A 6 -7.00 -7.74 7.49
CA PRO A 6 -5.71 -7.94 8.16
C PRO A 6 -5.61 -9.28 8.90
N THR A 7 -6.73 -9.84 9.37
CA THR A 7 -6.73 -11.16 10.02
C THR A 7 -6.53 -12.28 9.00
N PHE A 8 -7.16 -12.18 7.83
CA PHE A 8 -7.01 -13.16 6.76
C PHE A 8 -5.60 -13.16 6.17
N SER A 9 -4.98 -11.99 5.97
CA SER A 9 -3.59 -11.90 5.51
C SER A 9 -2.60 -12.47 6.54
N TYR A 10 -2.83 -12.26 7.82
CA TYR A 10 -2.02 -12.85 8.90
C TYR A 10 -2.12 -14.38 8.94
N VAL A 11 -3.33 -14.93 8.81
CA VAL A 11 -3.54 -16.38 8.78
C VAL A 11 -2.90 -17.00 7.54
N LEU A 12 -3.04 -16.36 6.37
CA LEU A 12 -2.38 -16.83 5.15
C LEU A 12 -0.86 -16.81 5.28
N ARG A 13 -0.29 -15.77 5.90
CA ARG A 13 1.14 -15.67 6.12
C ARG A 13 1.67 -16.75 7.03
N SER A 14 1.10 -16.89 8.22
CA SER A 14 1.49 -17.95 9.15
C SER A 14 1.30 -19.35 8.55
N GLY A 15 0.24 -19.57 7.77
CA GLY A 15 0.02 -20.82 7.04
C GLY A 15 1.09 -21.09 5.97
N CYS A 16 1.46 -20.09 5.18
CA CYS A 16 2.51 -20.21 4.17
C CYS A 16 3.90 -20.43 4.79
N ASP A 17 4.24 -19.72 5.87
CA ASP A 17 5.50 -19.89 6.58
C ASP A 17 5.61 -21.32 7.16
N ALA A 18 4.52 -21.83 7.74
CA ALA A 18 4.46 -23.20 8.26
C ALA A 18 4.47 -24.28 7.17
N HIS A 19 3.98 -23.97 5.97
CA HIS A 19 4.03 -24.88 4.82
C HIS A 19 5.44 -24.93 4.22
N LEU A 20 6.03 -23.76 3.97
CA LEU A 20 7.36 -23.62 3.36
C LEU A 20 8.47 -24.16 4.24
N SER A 21 8.40 -23.97 5.57
CA SER A 21 9.40 -24.53 6.50
C SER A 21 9.51 -26.07 6.43
N LYS A 22 8.46 -26.76 5.97
CA LYS A 22 8.46 -28.23 5.78
C LYS A 22 8.99 -28.68 4.42
N ILE A 23 8.92 -27.82 3.41
CA ILE A 23 9.23 -28.18 2.01
C ILE A 23 10.60 -27.64 1.61
N GLN A 24 10.96 -26.45 2.07
CA GLN A 24 12.20 -25.76 1.73
C GLN A 24 12.93 -25.31 3.00
N PRO A 25 14.12 -25.87 3.29
CA PRO A 25 14.88 -25.54 4.51
C PRO A 25 15.36 -24.08 4.53
N ALA A 26 15.45 -23.43 3.36
CA ALA A 26 15.81 -22.02 3.25
C ALA A 26 14.78 -21.07 3.92
N TYR A 27 13.54 -21.52 4.12
CA TYR A 27 12.46 -20.73 4.72
C TYR A 27 12.22 -21.03 6.21
N GLU A 28 13.01 -21.89 6.84
CA GLU A 28 12.87 -22.24 8.27
C GLU A 28 13.10 -21.02 9.19
N SER A 29 14.05 -20.16 8.82
CA SER A 29 14.40 -18.95 9.56
C SER A 29 14.23 -17.65 8.75
N TYR A 30 13.48 -17.71 7.64
CA TYR A 30 13.28 -16.55 6.77
C TYR A 30 12.27 -15.58 7.39
N LEU A 31 12.79 -14.47 7.94
CA LEU A 31 11.96 -13.38 8.45
C LEU A 31 11.52 -12.49 7.29
N ALA A 32 10.39 -12.84 6.68
CA ALA A 32 9.79 -12.01 5.66
C ALA A 32 9.32 -10.68 6.28
N THR A 33 9.57 -9.55 5.60
CA THR A 33 8.85 -8.29 5.80
C THR A 33 7.55 -8.34 5.00
N ASP A 34 6.63 -7.38 5.15
CA ASP A 34 5.36 -7.39 4.41
C ASP A 34 5.58 -7.38 2.88
N ALA A 35 6.58 -6.63 2.41
CA ALA A 35 6.94 -6.57 0.99
C ALA A 35 7.57 -7.88 0.50
N THR A 36 8.52 -8.46 1.26
CA THR A 36 9.15 -9.71 0.85
C THR A 36 8.21 -10.90 0.98
N PHE A 37 7.27 -10.87 1.92
CA PHE A 37 6.20 -11.87 1.98
C PHE A 37 5.38 -11.87 0.69
N LEU A 38 4.99 -10.70 0.18
CA LEU A 38 4.17 -10.60 -1.04
C LEU A 38 4.87 -11.16 -2.28
N PHE A 39 6.15 -10.84 -2.47
CA PHE A 39 6.85 -11.10 -3.73
C PHE A 39 7.72 -12.35 -3.72
N ASP A 40 8.05 -12.89 -2.54
CA ASP A 40 8.94 -14.05 -2.38
C ASP A 40 8.20 -15.20 -1.69
N THR A 41 7.88 -15.06 -0.40
CA THR A 41 7.31 -16.15 0.41
C THR A 41 5.94 -16.61 -0.10
N ALA A 42 5.01 -15.69 -0.39
CA ALA A 42 3.70 -16.02 -0.91
C ALA A 42 3.79 -16.66 -2.31
N ALA A 43 4.67 -16.16 -3.17
CA ALA A 43 4.89 -16.71 -4.49
C ALA A 43 5.39 -18.17 -4.43
N MET A 44 6.37 -18.45 -3.57
CA MET A 44 6.90 -19.81 -3.37
C MET A 44 5.87 -20.74 -2.70
N CYS A 45 5.10 -20.21 -1.76
CA CYS A 45 4.00 -20.95 -1.13
C CYS A 45 2.96 -21.38 -2.19
N PHE A 46 2.50 -20.46 -3.04
CA PHE A 46 1.55 -20.80 -4.10
C PHE A 46 2.15 -21.75 -5.14
N ALA A 47 3.43 -21.61 -5.47
CA ALA A 47 4.11 -22.52 -6.41
C ALA A 47 4.18 -23.98 -5.91
N THR A 48 4.23 -24.19 -4.60
CA THR A 48 4.36 -25.51 -3.97
C THR A 48 3.01 -26.13 -3.58
N MET A 49 1.94 -25.34 -3.54
CA MET A 49 0.59 -25.82 -3.21
C MET A 49 -0.20 -26.31 -4.43
N ARG A 50 -1.11 -27.26 -4.20
CA ARG A 50 -2.09 -27.71 -5.21
C ARG A 50 -3.06 -26.58 -5.57
N GLY A 51 -3.22 -26.31 -6.87
CA GLY A 51 -4.04 -25.20 -7.35
C GLY A 51 -3.37 -23.83 -7.19
N GLY A 52 -2.04 -23.80 -6.99
CA GLY A 52 -1.21 -22.60 -6.87
C GLY A 52 -1.59 -21.42 -7.77
N PRO A 53 -1.78 -21.61 -9.09
CA PRO A 53 -2.12 -20.52 -10.00
C PRO A 53 -3.45 -19.82 -9.67
N ILE A 54 -4.43 -20.55 -9.14
CA ILE A 54 -5.74 -19.99 -8.77
C ILE A 54 -5.60 -19.17 -7.49
N TRP A 55 -4.88 -19.71 -6.50
CA TRP A 55 -4.63 -19.04 -5.23
C TRP A 55 -3.77 -17.78 -5.40
N SER A 56 -2.75 -17.82 -6.26
CA SER A 56 -1.94 -16.65 -6.56
C SER A 56 -2.76 -15.57 -7.24
N PHE A 57 -3.58 -15.92 -8.23
CA PHE A 57 -4.45 -14.96 -8.91
C PHE A 57 -5.42 -14.29 -7.93
N LEU A 58 -6.11 -15.07 -7.09
CA LEU A 58 -7.02 -14.54 -6.08
C LEU A 58 -6.29 -13.65 -5.06
N PHE A 59 -5.14 -14.09 -4.56
CA PHE A 59 -4.36 -13.35 -3.58
C PHE A 59 -3.87 -12.02 -4.12
N TYR A 60 -3.21 -11.99 -5.28
CA TYR A 60 -2.67 -10.76 -5.85
C TYR A 60 -3.78 -9.81 -6.32
N THR A 61 -4.90 -10.34 -6.82
CA THR A 61 -6.07 -9.51 -7.18
C THR A 61 -6.67 -8.86 -5.94
N ALA A 62 -6.87 -9.61 -4.85
CA ALA A 62 -7.34 -9.05 -3.59
C ALA A 62 -6.37 -8.00 -3.05
N ASN A 63 -5.06 -8.29 -3.11
CA ASN A 63 -4.04 -7.36 -2.64
C ASN A 63 -4.01 -6.06 -3.45
N LEU A 64 -4.20 -6.13 -4.76
CA LEU A 64 -4.34 -4.97 -5.64
C LEU A 64 -5.51 -4.07 -5.19
N PHE A 65 -6.69 -4.64 -4.96
CA PHE A 65 -7.86 -3.85 -4.57
C PHE A 65 -7.73 -3.25 -3.17
N PHE A 66 -7.28 -4.02 -2.19
CA PHE A 66 -7.21 -3.59 -0.80
C PHE A 66 -6.02 -2.68 -0.50
N SER A 67 -4.82 -3.04 -0.96
CA SER A 67 -3.59 -2.33 -0.60
C SER A 67 -3.30 -1.16 -1.54
N PHE A 68 -3.78 -1.21 -2.79
CA PHE A 68 -3.47 -0.19 -3.79
C PHE A 68 -4.69 0.64 -4.18
N THR A 69 -5.74 0.04 -4.75
CA THR A 69 -6.87 0.80 -5.32
C THR A 69 -7.60 1.64 -4.26
N GLY A 70 -7.91 1.06 -3.10
CA GLY A 70 -8.62 1.77 -2.03
C GLY A 70 -7.88 3.04 -1.56
N PRO A 71 -6.64 2.93 -1.06
CA PRO A 71 -5.88 4.08 -0.61
C PRO A 71 -5.65 5.14 -1.69
N VAL A 72 -5.31 4.73 -2.92
CA VAL A 72 -5.03 5.67 -4.03
C VAL A 72 -6.26 6.52 -4.35
N VAL A 73 -7.44 5.91 -4.43
CA VAL A 73 -8.69 6.66 -4.69
C VAL A 73 -8.96 7.67 -3.57
N ILE A 74 -8.79 7.26 -2.30
CA ILE A 74 -8.98 8.16 -1.15
C ILE A 74 -8.02 9.35 -1.21
N TYR A 75 -6.74 9.11 -1.49
CA TYR A 75 -5.74 10.18 -1.57
C TYR A 75 -6.02 11.16 -2.72
N ILE A 76 -6.37 10.65 -3.90
CA ILE A 76 -6.69 11.51 -5.05
C ILE A 76 -7.91 12.38 -4.76
N LEU A 77 -8.96 11.79 -4.16
CA LEU A 77 -10.16 12.53 -3.77
C LEU A 77 -9.89 13.56 -2.68
N LEU A 78 -9.02 13.25 -1.72
CA LEU A 78 -8.64 14.18 -0.66
C LEU A 78 -7.87 15.39 -1.21
N ILE A 79 -6.93 15.16 -2.14
CA ILE A 79 -6.22 16.24 -2.83
C ILE A 79 -7.23 17.08 -3.63
N TYR A 80 -8.11 16.44 -4.41
CA TYR A 80 -9.13 17.14 -5.16
C TYR A 80 -10.03 18.01 -4.28
N ALA A 81 -10.52 17.48 -3.15
CA ALA A 81 -11.37 18.21 -2.21
C ALA A 81 -10.64 19.41 -1.61
N ALA A 82 -9.38 19.25 -1.20
CA ALA A 82 -8.56 20.35 -0.68
C ALA A 82 -8.37 21.48 -1.70
N PHE A 83 -8.17 21.15 -2.98
CA PHE A 83 -8.07 22.14 -4.05
C PHE A 83 -9.41 22.81 -4.37
N LEU A 84 -10.52 22.07 -4.30
CA LEU A 84 -11.86 22.61 -4.54
C LEU A 84 -12.22 23.66 -3.47
N GLU A 85 -11.91 23.40 -2.20
CA GLU A 85 -12.13 24.35 -1.11
C GLU A 85 -11.35 25.67 -1.29
N GLN A 86 -10.13 25.59 -1.83
CA GLN A 86 -9.28 26.78 -2.05
C GLN A 86 -9.60 27.49 -3.37
N PHE A 87 -10.00 26.74 -4.41
CA PHE A 87 -10.20 27.24 -5.76
C PHE A 87 -11.49 26.65 -6.37
N PRO A 88 -12.64 27.36 -6.26
CA PRO A 88 -13.92 26.85 -6.74
C PRO A 88 -13.95 26.64 -8.27
N ILE A 89 -13.03 27.28 -9.02
CA ILE A 89 -12.92 27.13 -10.48
C ILE A 89 -12.57 25.68 -10.90
N VAL A 90 -12.01 24.88 -9.98
CA VAL A 90 -11.61 23.49 -10.21
C VAL A 90 -12.84 22.59 -10.42
N GLU A 91 -14.02 22.97 -9.93
CA GLU A 91 -15.28 22.21 -10.11
C GLU A 91 -15.70 22.12 -11.58
N HIS A 92 -15.37 23.12 -12.41
CA HIS A 92 -15.66 23.07 -13.84
C HIS A 92 -14.73 22.14 -14.63
N PHE A 93 -13.59 21.76 -14.04
CA PHE A 93 -12.54 20.96 -14.70
C PHE A 93 -12.21 19.68 -13.93
N THR A 94 -13.16 19.16 -13.14
CA THR A 94 -12.96 18.00 -12.25
C THR A 94 -12.25 16.82 -12.92
N THR A 95 -12.73 16.38 -14.08
CA THR A 95 -12.18 15.22 -14.79
C THR A 95 -10.74 15.46 -15.27
N GLN A 96 -10.47 16.65 -15.80
CA GLN A 96 -9.14 17.05 -16.27
C GLN A 96 -8.16 17.17 -15.11
N PHE A 97 -8.61 17.72 -13.97
CA PHE A 97 -7.79 17.91 -12.79
C PHE A 97 -7.44 16.58 -12.11
N ILE A 98 -8.42 15.69 -11.93
CA ILE A 98 -8.18 14.32 -11.43
C ILE A 98 -7.25 13.55 -12.38
N GLY A 99 -7.44 13.69 -13.69
CA GLY A 99 -6.55 13.12 -14.69
C GLY A 99 -5.12 13.63 -14.58
N LEU A 100 -4.94 14.94 -14.35
CA LEU A 100 -3.63 15.56 -14.16
C LEU A 100 -2.95 15.08 -12.88
N ILE A 101 -3.68 15.02 -11.76
CA ILE A 101 -3.15 14.44 -10.51
C ILE A 101 -2.68 13.01 -10.76
N SER A 102 -3.53 12.19 -11.39
CA SER A 102 -3.21 10.79 -11.69
C SER A 102 -1.99 10.66 -12.60
N PHE A 103 -1.84 11.56 -13.58
CA PHE A 103 -0.69 11.59 -14.49
C PHE A 103 0.61 11.96 -13.75
N VAL A 104 0.56 12.94 -12.85
CA VAL A 104 1.73 13.29 -12.01
C VAL A 104 2.15 12.11 -11.14
N PHE A 105 1.20 11.40 -10.51
CA PHE A 105 1.51 10.19 -9.75
C PHE A 105 2.05 9.06 -10.64
N ALA A 106 1.49 8.85 -11.83
CA ALA A 106 1.96 7.83 -12.77
C ALA A 106 3.40 8.13 -13.25
N THR A 107 3.67 9.38 -13.64
CA THR A 107 5.01 9.78 -14.10
C THR A 107 6.05 9.72 -12.99
N THR A 108 5.71 10.14 -11.77
CA THR A 108 6.60 9.98 -10.62
C THR A 108 6.82 8.51 -10.24
N SER A 109 5.82 7.64 -10.44
CA SER A 109 5.99 6.20 -10.20
C SER A 109 7.00 5.54 -11.15
N LEU A 110 7.27 6.12 -12.32
CA LEU A 110 8.33 5.62 -13.23
C LEU A 110 9.72 5.69 -12.58
N LEU A 111 9.95 6.58 -11.63
CA LEU A 111 11.20 6.59 -10.85
C LEU A 111 11.35 5.33 -9.99
N LEU A 112 10.27 4.63 -9.65
CA LEU A 112 10.33 3.36 -8.92
C LEU A 112 10.65 2.17 -9.85
N CYS A 113 10.65 2.37 -11.17
CA CYS A 113 10.99 1.32 -12.14
C CYS A 113 12.50 1.25 -12.46
N ILE A 114 13.33 2.13 -11.88
CA ILE A 114 14.79 2.09 -12.07
C ILE A 114 15.42 0.93 -11.29
N PRO A 115 16.60 0.43 -11.69
CA PRO A 115 17.38 -0.46 -10.82
C PRO A 115 17.64 0.26 -9.49
N MET A 116 17.28 -0.36 -8.37
CA MET A 116 17.18 0.22 -7.00
C MET A 116 15.90 1.00 -6.66
N GLY A 117 14.85 0.90 -7.46
CA GLY A 117 13.56 1.54 -7.16
C GLY A 117 12.94 1.11 -5.82
N THR A 118 13.22 -0.11 -5.36
CA THR A 118 12.78 -0.61 -4.04
C THR A 118 13.39 0.20 -2.89
N SER A 119 14.66 0.57 -2.96
CA SER A 119 15.33 1.41 -1.96
C SER A 119 14.80 2.85 -1.94
N PHE A 120 14.46 3.38 -3.12
CA PHE A 120 13.81 4.70 -3.20
C PHE A 120 12.38 4.65 -2.64
N GLY A 121 11.65 3.57 -2.92
CA GLY A 121 10.32 3.33 -2.38
C GLY A 121 10.30 3.23 -0.85
N THR A 122 11.26 2.52 -0.25
CA THR A 122 11.36 2.44 1.22
C THR A 122 11.70 3.80 1.83
N LEU A 123 12.60 4.58 1.20
CA LEU A 123 12.92 5.93 1.66
C LEU A 123 11.68 6.86 1.63
N LEU A 124 10.91 6.83 0.55
CA LEU A 124 9.64 7.58 0.45
C LEU A 124 8.63 7.12 1.51
N GLN A 125 8.56 5.82 1.79
CA GLN A 125 7.67 5.28 2.82
C GLN A 125 8.04 5.80 4.22
N TYR A 126 9.32 5.78 4.59
CA TYR A 126 9.74 6.30 5.89
C TYR A 126 9.57 7.82 5.99
N ALA A 127 9.91 8.56 4.94
CA ALA A 127 9.74 10.01 4.91
C ALA A 127 8.26 10.42 5.03
N SER A 128 7.37 9.74 4.29
CA SER A 128 5.93 10.00 4.35
C SER A 128 5.35 9.66 5.73
N GLN A 129 5.69 8.52 6.32
CA GLN A 129 5.26 8.17 7.69
C GLN A 129 5.71 9.19 8.74
N ALA A 130 6.97 9.65 8.65
CA ALA A 130 7.48 10.70 9.54
C ALA A 130 6.72 12.03 9.35
N SER A 131 6.46 12.44 8.11
CA SER A 131 5.71 13.68 7.83
C SER A 131 4.27 13.62 8.35
N ILE A 132 3.57 12.49 8.16
CA ILE A 132 2.19 12.32 8.61
C ILE A 132 2.11 12.38 10.14
N THR A 133 3.03 11.72 10.85
CA THR A 133 3.05 11.76 12.31
C THR A 133 3.32 13.17 12.84
N GLN A 134 4.19 13.95 12.19
CA GLN A 134 4.44 15.35 12.53
C GLN A 134 3.20 16.23 12.30
N ILE A 135 2.51 16.08 11.15
CA ILE A 135 1.28 16.82 10.85
C ILE A 135 0.17 16.48 11.86
N LEU A 136 0.00 15.20 12.21
CA LEU A 136 -0.98 14.78 13.21
C LEU A 136 -0.66 15.37 14.59
N MET A 137 0.61 15.36 15.00
CA MET A 137 1.01 15.96 16.26
C MET A 137 0.73 17.47 16.29
N PHE A 138 1.04 18.17 15.20
CA PHE A 138 0.68 19.58 15.04
C PHE A 138 -0.83 19.80 15.16
N PHE A 139 -1.63 18.98 14.48
CA PHE A 139 -3.09 19.08 14.54
C PHE A 139 -3.62 18.89 15.96
N ILE A 140 -3.10 17.90 16.69
CA ILE A 140 -3.50 17.63 18.08
C ILE A 140 -3.16 18.82 18.98
N VAL A 141 -1.93 19.34 18.91
CA VAL A 141 -1.51 20.48 19.74
C VAL A 141 -2.37 21.70 19.44
N PHE A 142 -2.58 22.01 18.16
CA PHE A 142 -3.30 23.21 17.77
C PHE A 142 -4.79 23.14 18.13
N PHE A 143 -5.47 22.03 17.81
CA PHE A 143 -6.90 21.89 18.08
C PHE A 143 -7.23 21.64 19.55
N PHE A 144 -6.44 20.86 20.28
CA PHE A 144 -6.78 20.50 21.67
C PHE A 144 -6.16 21.41 22.73
N PHE A 145 -5.04 22.09 22.45
CA PHE A 145 -4.37 22.94 23.46
C PHE A 145 -4.46 24.43 23.15
N VAL A 146 -4.66 24.83 21.89
CA VAL A 146 -4.73 26.26 21.52
C VAL A 146 -6.17 26.72 21.30
N TYR A 147 -7.01 25.90 20.67
CA TYR A 147 -8.40 26.26 20.35
C TYR A 147 -9.48 25.55 21.18
N GLY A 148 -9.13 24.46 21.87
CA GLY A 148 -10.01 23.71 22.79
C GLY A 148 -9.85 24.17 24.23
#